data_AF-A0A8T4XRE8-F1
#
_entry.id   AF-A0A8T4XRE8-F1
#
_cell.length_a   1.000
_cell.length_b   1.000
_cell.length_c   1.000
_cell.angle_alpha   90.00
_cell.angle_beta   90.00
_cell.angle_gamma   90.00
#
_symmetry.space_group_name_H-M   'P 1'
#
loop_
_entity.id
_entity.type
_entity.pdbx_description
1 polymer ?
#
loop_
_entity_poly.entity_id
_entity_poly.type
_entity_poly.pdbx_seq_one_letter_code
_entity_poly.pdbx_strand_id
1 'polypeptide(L)'
;MQSLVVAGGTLGRLAELKLAMGTSIFLAAFIFALFLTAIMIILQVSVLYAVILTVFFILFQYLIGPAIVASSTRLRYLEKGENPWLEETVKELAEKAGLPMPRLAIVPDETPNAFVFGRTAKDATLAVHEGLLKKLNKDEIKGVIGHELGHIKHKDFIVMTVLSALPLLAYIIARATWEAGRWAPASRKREEGSSIKAAFFAAAIISYIVYIVSLLCVRGLSRLREHYADAYSAYLTGSPRSLQSALAKITYGLSLSPKPPSGARPFYIGDPATAKLEISSIMEKKAEYDLDKDGVLDERELELAMEKEAQSTWTKINTWFSTHPPTFKRILLLREIEMEMESGKYTADRIYEKI
;
A
#
# COMPACT_ATOMS: atom_id res chain seq x y z
N MET A 1 -20.29 -11.53 -5.43
CA MET A 1 -19.27 -10.75 -6.19
C MET A 1 -18.32 -11.67 -6.97
N GLN A 2 -18.79 -12.84 -7.42
CA GLN A 2 -17.97 -13.91 -8.02
C GLN A 2 -18.52 -14.36 -9.39
N SER A 3 -19.52 -13.67 -9.95
CA SER A 3 -20.23 -14.06 -11.17
C SER A 3 -20.13 -13.05 -12.32
N LEU A 4 -19.21 -12.10 -12.26
CA LEU A 4 -18.95 -11.11 -13.33
C LEU A 4 -17.54 -11.23 -13.95
N VAL A 5 -16.80 -12.28 -13.59
CA VAL A 5 -15.35 -12.43 -13.83
C VAL A 5 -14.96 -12.75 -15.29
N VAL A 6 -15.92 -12.95 -16.21
CA VAL A 6 -15.61 -13.55 -17.53
C VAL A 6 -15.80 -12.62 -18.75
N ALA A 7 -16.36 -11.41 -18.61
CA ALA A 7 -16.76 -10.62 -19.80
C ALA A 7 -15.82 -9.46 -20.21
N GLY A 8 -14.98 -8.93 -19.31
CA GLY A 8 -14.06 -7.83 -19.64
C GLY A 8 -12.64 -8.24 -19.28
N GLY A 9 -11.73 -8.35 -20.26
CA GLY A 9 -10.31 -8.67 -20.01
C GLY A 9 -9.62 -7.65 -19.08
N THR A 10 -8.29 -7.70 -18.91
CA THR A 10 -7.58 -6.88 -17.90
C THR A 10 -7.95 -5.38 -17.92
N LEU A 11 -8.24 -4.78 -19.08
CA LEU A 11 -8.74 -3.40 -19.17
C LEU A 11 -10.08 -3.15 -18.46
N GLY A 12 -11.01 -4.10 -18.52
CA GLY A 12 -12.27 -4.04 -17.77
C GLY A 12 -12.02 -4.08 -16.26
N ARG A 13 -11.11 -4.95 -15.81
CA ARG A 13 -10.68 -5.00 -14.41
C ARG A 13 -9.96 -3.74 -13.97
N LEU A 14 -9.12 -3.14 -14.80
CA LEU A 14 -8.44 -1.87 -14.50
C LEU A 14 -9.45 -0.72 -14.36
N ALA A 15 -10.51 -0.70 -15.18
CA ALA A 15 -11.60 0.26 -15.03
C ALA A 15 -12.39 0.04 -13.73
N GLU A 16 -12.66 -1.21 -13.36
CA GLU A 16 -13.27 -1.56 -12.07
C GLU A 16 -12.38 -1.14 -10.90
N LEU A 17 -11.06 -1.34 -10.99
CA LEU A 17 -10.09 -0.88 -9.99
C LEU A 17 -10.13 0.64 -9.85
N LYS A 18 -10.10 1.40 -10.96
CA LYS A 18 -10.23 2.87 -10.94
C LYS A 18 -11.51 3.32 -10.25
N LEU A 19 -12.64 2.68 -10.58
CA LEU A 19 -13.94 2.99 -9.96
C LEU A 19 -13.96 2.64 -8.46
N ALA A 20 -13.42 1.47 -8.09
CA ALA A 20 -13.33 1.04 -6.70
C ALA A 20 -12.42 1.98 -5.87
N MET A 21 -11.33 2.45 -6.45
CA MET A 21 -10.47 3.46 -5.82
C MET A 21 -11.22 4.79 -5.64
N GLY A 22 -11.85 5.31 -6.70
CA GLY A 22 -12.60 6.57 -6.64
C GLY A 22 -13.73 6.55 -5.62
N THR A 23 -14.50 5.46 -5.59
CA THR A 23 -15.57 5.26 -4.59
C THR A 23 -15.02 5.13 -3.17
N SER A 24 -13.90 4.43 -2.97
CA SER A 24 -13.24 4.32 -1.66
C SER A 24 -12.74 5.68 -1.14
N ILE A 25 -12.14 6.49 -2.01
CA ILE A 25 -11.67 7.85 -1.67
C ILE A 25 -12.85 8.73 -1.28
N PHE A 26 -13.91 8.74 -2.10
CA PHE A 26 -15.11 9.52 -1.83
C PHE A 26 -15.77 9.11 -0.52
N LEU A 27 -15.97 7.81 -0.31
CA LEU A 27 -16.61 7.28 0.89
C LEU A 27 -15.79 7.62 2.14
N ALA A 28 -14.46 7.46 2.11
CA ALA A 28 -13.60 7.80 3.23
C ALA A 28 -13.67 9.29 3.58
N ALA A 29 -13.60 10.17 2.58
CA ALA A 29 -13.71 11.62 2.78
C ALA A 29 -15.11 12.02 3.30
N PHE A 30 -16.17 11.43 2.75
CA PHE A 30 -17.55 11.70 3.15
C PHE A 30 -17.83 11.24 4.58
N ILE A 31 -17.46 10.01 4.94
CA ILE A 31 -17.59 9.50 6.32
C ILE A 31 -16.82 10.39 7.28
N PHE A 32 -15.59 10.80 6.94
CA PHE A 32 -14.79 11.65 7.79
C PHE A 32 -15.38 13.06 7.96
N ALA A 33 -15.97 13.65 6.91
CA ALA A 33 -16.64 14.94 6.98
C ALA A 33 -17.90 14.89 7.88
N LEU A 34 -18.72 13.85 7.75
CA LEU A 34 -19.88 13.62 8.63
C LEU A 34 -19.43 13.42 10.08
N PHE A 35 -18.38 12.62 10.29
CA PHE A 35 -17.77 12.38 11.59
C PHE A 35 -17.30 13.69 12.24
N LEU A 36 -16.50 14.50 11.53
CA LEU A 36 -16.02 15.78 12.06
C LEU A 36 -17.20 16.69 12.41
N THR A 37 -18.21 16.78 11.55
CA THR A 37 -19.40 17.59 11.82
C THR A 37 -20.11 17.15 13.10
N ALA A 38 -20.32 15.84 13.28
CA ALA A 38 -20.95 15.29 14.46
C ALA A 38 -20.14 15.56 15.74
N ILE A 39 -18.82 15.36 15.71
CA ILE A 39 -17.94 15.66 16.85
C ILE A 39 -17.97 17.14 17.22
N MET A 40 -17.94 18.03 16.23
CA MET A 40 -17.97 19.47 16.48
C MET A 40 -19.30 19.93 17.09
N ILE A 41 -20.42 19.32 16.67
CA ILE A 41 -21.73 19.54 17.31
C ILE A 41 -21.73 19.05 18.77
N ILE A 42 -21.23 17.83 19.03
CA ILE A 42 -21.16 17.25 20.39
C ILE A 42 -20.31 18.12 21.32
N LEU A 43 -19.18 18.63 20.81
CA LEU A 43 -18.25 19.46 21.57
C LEU A 43 -18.65 20.95 21.59
N GLN A 44 -19.72 21.34 20.90
CA GLN A 44 -20.18 22.73 20.76
C GLN A 44 -19.09 23.68 20.21
N VAL A 45 -18.27 23.18 19.28
CA VAL A 45 -17.22 23.96 18.60
C VAL A 45 -17.63 24.19 17.14
N SER A 46 -17.29 25.36 16.57
CA SER A 46 -17.58 25.64 15.16
C SER A 46 -16.82 24.70 14.22
N VAL A 47 -17.54 24.09 13.26
CA VAL A 47 -16.99 23.19 12.23
C VAL A 47 -15.83 23.82 11.45
N LEU A 48 -15.82 25.15 11.31
CA LEU A 48 -14.74 25.87 10.64
C LEU A 48 -13.37 25.57 11.27
N TYR A 49 -13.28 25.46 12.59
CA TYR A 49 -12.02 25.14 13.28
C TYR A 49 -11.52 23.74 12.93
N ALA A 50 -12.42 22.75 12.84
CA ALA A 50 -12.05 21.38 12.44
C ALA A 50 -11.54 21.32 11.00
N VAL A 51 -12.17 22.07 10.09
CA VAL A 51 -11.73 22.15 8.69
C VAL A 51 -10.35 22.77 8.59
N ILE A 52 -10.12 23.91 9.25
CA ILE A 52 -8.82 24.59 9.27
C ILE A 52 -7.74 23.66 9.85
N LEU A 53 -8.01 23.02 10.99
CA LEU A 53 -7.06 22.12 11.63
C LEU A 53 -6.75 20.90 10.76
N THR A 54 -7.75 20.34 10.08
CA THR A 54 -7.57 19.19 9.18
C THR A 54 -6.69 19.57 7.99
N VAL A 55 -6.97 20.71 7.34
CA VAL A 55 -6.17 21.21 6.21
C VAL A 55 -4.74 21.49 6.65
N PHE A 56 -4.57 22.16 7.79
CA PHE A 56 -3.25 22.43 8.35
C PHE A 56 -2.48 21.14 8.66
N PHE A 57 -3.13 20.15 9.26
CA PHE A 57 -2.52 18.86 9.59
C PHE A 57 -2.04 18.12 8.34
N ILE A 58 -2.89 18.03 7.31
CA ILE A 58 -2.55 17.39 6.03
C ILE A 58 -1.39 18.13 5.34
N LEU A 59 -1.43 19.46 5.31
CA LEU A 59 -0.37 20.28 4.73
C LEU A 59 0.95 20.07 5.48
N PHE A 60 0.91 20.09 6.82
CA PHE A 60 2.08 19.85 7.65
C PHE A 60 2.69 18.47 7.36
N GLN A 61 1.86 17.42 7.33
CA GLN A 61 2.30 16.06 6.99
C GLN A 61 2.92 15.98 5.57
N TYR A 62 2.30 16.61 4.59
CA TYR A 62 2.80 16.68 3.21
C TYR A 62 4.17 17.38 3.12
N LEU A 63 4.38 18.44 3.90
CA LEU A 63 5.64 19.18 3.90
C LEU A 63 6.78 18.39 4.58
N ILE A 64 6.52 17.77 5.72
CA ILE A 64 7.57 17.09 6.52
C ILE A 64 7.80 15.64 6.10
N GLY A 65 6.81 14.98 5.49
CA GLY A 65 6.83 13.53 5.21
C GLY A 65 8.12 13.04 4.55
N PRO A 66 8.55 13.64 3.42
CA PRO A 66 9.79 13.24 2.76
C PRO A 66 11.04 13.34 3.64
N ALA A 67 11.11 14.34 4.52
CA ALA A 67 12.24 14.50 5.44
C ALA A 67 12.23 13.42 6.53
N ILE A 68 11.04 13.08 7.05
CA ILE A 68 10.88 11.97 8.00
C ILE A 68 11.34 10.65 7.36
N VAL A 69 10.90 10.35 6.13
CA VAL A 69 11.29 9.13 5.41
C VAL A 69 12.79 9.08 5.17
N ALA A 70 13.40 10.16 4.69
CA ALA A 70 14.84 10.19 4.44
C ALA A 70 15.66 9.99 5.72
N SER A 71 15.25 10.62 6.83
CA SER A 71 15.95 10.49 8.11
C SER A 71 15.76 9.11 8.76
N SER A 72 14.56 8.53 8.66
CA SER A 72 14.24 7.25 9.31
C SER A 72 14.89 6.04 8.61
N THR A 73 15.11 6.14 7.31
CA THR A 73 15.70 5.08 6.48
C THR A 73 17.22 5.18 6.40
N ARG A 74 17.82 6.29 6.85
CA ARG A 74 19.28 6.56 6.73
C ARG A 74 19.78 6.40 5.30
N LEU A 75 18.92 6.74 4.33
CA LEU A 75 19.26 6.61 2.92
C LEU A 75 20.45 7.52 2.56
N ARG A 76 21.23 7.07 1.57
CA ARG A 76 22.29 7.85 0.94
C ARG A 76 21.91 8.08 -0.51
N TYR A 77 21.84 9.33 -0.93
CA TYR A 77 21.63 9.67 -2.34
C TYR A 77 22.81 9.18 -3.17
N LEU A 78 22.52 8.57 -4.32
CA LEU A 78 23.53 8.14 -5.27
C LEU A 78 24.12 9.35 -6.00
N GLU A 79 25.45 9.36 -6.12
CA GLU A 79 26.13 10.27 -7.03
C GLU A 79 26.05 9.75 -8.47
N LYS A 80 26.15 10.66 -9.44
CA LYS A 80 26.08 10.29 -10.86
C LYS A 80 27.25 9.37 -11.23
N GLY A 81 26.94 8.22 -11.83
CA GLY A 81 27.91 7.21 -12.22
C GLY A 81 28.30 6.24 -11.10
N GLU A 82 27.72 6.37 -9.91
CA GLU A 82 27.99 5.46 -8.80
C GLU A 82 27.37 4.07 -9.03
N ASN A 83 26.19 4.03 -9.66
CA ASN A 83 25.61 2.78 -10.16
C ASN A 83 25.06 2.99 -11.57
N PRO A 84 25.93 2.92 -12.60
CA PRO A 84 25.55 3.25 -13.98
C PRO A 84 24.39 2.40 -14.50
N TRP A 85 24.36 1.12 -14.16
CA TRP A 85 23.30 0.21 -14.60
C TRP A 85 21.94 0.58 -14.01
N LEU A 86 21.88 0.91 -12.71
CA LEU A 86 20.65 1.34 -12.07
C LEU A 86 20.18 2.70 -12.62
N GLU A 87 21.11 3.65 -12.76
CA GLU A 87 20.83 4.98 -13.34
C GLU A 87 20.25 4.88 -14.76
N GLU A 88 20.87 4.07 -15.63
CA GLU A 88 20.42 3.84 -17.00
C GLU A 88 19.05 3.15 -17.04
N THR A 89 18.87 2.09 -16.24
CA THR A 89 17.60 1.34 -16.18
C THR A 89 16.44 2.23 -15.73
N VAL A 90 16.64 3.03 -14.67
CA VAL A 90 15.58 3.93 -14.19
C VAL A 90 15.32 5.04 -15.21
N LYS A 91 16.36 5.56 -15.86
CA LYS A 91 16.23 6.59 -16.90
C LYS A 91 15.41 6.08 -18.08
N GLU A 92 15.74 4.92 -18.63
CA GLU A 92 15.00 4.31 -19.74
C GLU A 92 13.51 4.10 -19.41
N LEU A 93 13.23 3.54 -18.23
CA LEU A 93 11.85 3.29 -17.81
C LEU A 93 11.09 4.60 -17.52
N ALA A 94 11.73 5.60 -16.91
CA ALA A 94 11.14 6.90 -16.65
C ALA A 94 10.83 7.64 -17.97
N GLU A 95 11.74 7.61 -18.94
CA GLU A 95 11.54 8.17 -20.28
C GLU A 95 10.38 7.47 -21.00
N LYS A 96 10.34 6.14 -20.99
CA LYS A 96 9.22 5.35 -21.55
C LYS A 96 7.88 5.69 -20.87
N ALA A 97 7.90 5.93 -19.56
CA ALA A 97 6.73 6.30 -18.77
C ALA A 97 6.28 7.77 -18.93
N GLY A 98 7.09 8.61 -19.58
CA GLY A 98 6.88 10.06 -19.63
C GLY A 98 6.99 10.72 -18.25
N LEU A 99 7.88 10.22 -17.40
CA LEU A 99 8.14 10.72 -16.05
C LEU A 99 9.47 11.48 -15.97
N PRO A 100 9.58 12.50 -15.12
CA PRO A 100 10.88 13.05 -14.77
C PRO A 100 11.72 11.98 -14.07
N MET A 101 13.04 12.01 -14.31
CA MET A 101 13.98 11.11 -13.64
C MET A 101 13.91 11.33 -12.12
N PRO A 102 13.53 10.31 -11.31
CA PRO A 102 13.55 10.44 -9.86
C PRO A 102 14.99 10.51 -9.34
N ARG A 103 15.17 11.13 -8.19
CA ARG A 103 16.44 11.03 -7.45
C ARG A 103 16.64 9.59 -7.00
N LEU A 104 17.85 9.07 -7.10
CA LEU A 104 18.15 7.72 -6.65
C LEU A 104 18.82 7.75 -5.28
N ALA A 105 18.46 6.79 -4.43
CA ALA A 105 19.08 6.60 -3.13
C ALA A 105 19.24 5.12 -2.80
N ILE A 106 20.27 4.80 -2.01
CA ILE A 106 20.49 3.48 -1.44
C ILE A 106 20.19 3.50 0.05
N VAL A 107 19.46 2.49 0.50
CA VAL A 107 19.19 2.24 1.92
C VAL A 107 20.10 1.11 2.40
N PRO A 108 20.93 1.33 3.45
CA PRO A 108 21.84 0.31 3.97
C PRO A 108 21.09 -0.71 4.83
N ASP A 109 20.22 -1.51 4.20
CA ASP A 109 19.41 -2.56 4.80
C ASP A 109 19.46 -3.82 3.91
N GLU A 110 19.70 -4.98 4.53
CA GLU A 110 19.82 -6.29 3.87
C GLU A 110 18.46 -6.92 3.50
N THR A 111 17.37 -6.31 3.94
CA THR A 111 16.01 -6.69 3.57
C THR A 111 15.75 -6.28 2.11
N PRO A 112 15.32 -7.19 1.22
CA PRO A 112 15.07 -6.86 -0.18
C PRO A 112 13.83 -5.96 -0.28
N ASN A 113 14.04 -4.69 -0.61
CA ASN A 113 12.97 -3.70 -0.74
C ASN A 113 13.36 -2.53 -1.66
N ALA A 114 12.36 -1.87 -2.25
CA ALA A 114 12.47 -0.56 -2.85
C ALA A 114 11.18 0.22 -2.55
N PHE A 115 11.24 1.54 -2.60
CA PHE A 115 10.07 2.41 -2.43
C PHE A 115 10.29 3.79 -3.01
N VAL A 116 9.20 4.51 -3.25
CA VAL A 116 9.22 5.92 -3.66
C VAL A 116 8.59 6.86 -2.64
N PHE A 117 9.15 8.06 -2.53
CA PHE A 117 8.58 9.15 -1.73
C PHE A 117 8.89 10.51 -2.35
N GLY A 118 8.09 11.52 -2.02
CA GLY A 118 8.24 12.87 -2.56
C GLY A 118 6.99 13.72 -2.32
N ARG A 119 6.93 14.89 -2.92
CA ARG A 119 5.75 15.78 -2.87
C ARG A 119 5.04 15.86 -4.21
N THR A 120 5.76 15.60 -5.29
CA THR A 120 5.35 15.63 -6.68
C THR A 120 6.13 14.58 -7.46
N ALA A 121 5.77 14.33 -8.71
CA ALA A 121 6.58 13.46 -9.57
C ALA A 121 7.99 14.05 -9.83
N LYS A 122 8.13 15.39 -9.84
CA LYS A 122 9.39 16.08 -10.18
C LYS A 122 10.45 16.02 -9.07
N ASP A 123 10.02 15.90 -7.83
CA ASP A 123 10.90 15.76 -6.65
C ASP A 123 10.85 14.37 -6.04
N ALA A 124 10.32 13.38 -6.78
CA ALA A 124 10.26 12.00 -6.33
C ALA A 124 11.67 11.42 -6.15
N THR A 125 11.83 10.62 -5.11
CA THR A 125 13.03 9.83 -4.83
C THR A 125 12.67 8.36 -4.89
N LEU A 126 13.42 7.57 -5.66
CA LEU A 126 13.41 6.11 -5.68
C LEU A 126 14.53 5.63 -4.76
N ALA A 127 14.15 5.00 -3.65
CA ALA A 127 15.09 4.40 -2.71
C ALA A 127 15.13 2.88 -2.92
N VAL A 128 16.33 2.33 -3.02
CA VAL A 128 16.56 0.89 -3.20
C VAL A 128 17.39 0.36 -2.04
N HIS A 129 16.96 -0.72 -1.41
CA HIS A 129 17.73 -1.36 -0.35
C HIS A 129 18.92 -2.14 -0.94
N GLU A 130 20.05 -2.17 -0.24
CA GLU A 130 21.20 -3.01 -0.61
C GLU A 130 20.81 -4.49 -0.74
N GLY A 131 19.94 -4.98 0.14
CA GLY A 131 19.41 -6.34 0.11
C GLY A 131 18.70 -6.67 -1.20
N LEU A 132 18.04 -5.70 -1.84
CA LEU A 132 17.37 -5.90 -3.13
C LEU A 132 18.42 -6.14 -4.22
N LEU A 133 19.43 -5.26 -4.29
CA LEU A 133 20.50 -5.32 -5.28
C LEU A 133 21.35 -6.59 -5.15
N LYS A 134 21.50 -7.13 -3.94
CA LYS A 134 22.25 -8.36 -3.67
C LYS A 134 21.47 -9.63 -3.98
N LYS A 135 20.13 -9.63 -3.83
CA LYS A 135 19.30 -10.84 -3.89
C LYS A 135 18.56 -11.05 -5.20
N LEU A 136 18.25 -9.96 -5.92
CA LEU A 136 17.51 -10.03 -7.17
C LEU A 136 18.46 -9.88 -8.36
N ASN A 137 18.10 -10.51 -9.49
CA ASN A 137 18.79 -10.28 -10.75
C ASN A 137 18.32 -8.97 -11.41
N LYS A 138 18.99 -8.58 -12.51
CA LYS A 138 18.73 -7.33 -13.21
C LYS A 138 17.29 -7.20 -13.73
N ASP A 139 16.71 -8.28 -14.25
CA ASP A 139 15.35 -8.27 -14.80
C ASP A 139 14.30 -8.15 -13.69
N GLU A 140 14.51 -8.86 -12.57
CA GLU A 140 13.68 -8.76 -11.37
C GLU A 140 13.70 -7.34 -10.80
N ILE A 141 14.90 -6.73 -10.67
CA ILE A 141 15.04 -5.34 -10.23
C ILE A 141 14.34 -4.38 -11.21
N LYS A 142 14.45 -4.61 -12.52
CA LYS A 142 13.75 -3.80 -13.54
C LYS A 142 12.23 -3.87 -13.35
N GLY A 143 11.68 -5.06 -13.05
CA GLY A 143 10.27 -5.23 -12.71
C GLY A 143 9.85 -4.47 -11.44
N VAL A 144 10.69 -4.49 -10.40
CA VAL A 144 10.46 -3.73 -9.16
C VAL A 144 10.49 -2.23 -9.42
N ILE A 145 11.46 -1.73 -10.19
CA ILE A 145 11.55 -0.32 -10.58
C ILE A 145 10.30 0.09 -11.39
N GLY A 146 9.84 -0.74 -12.32
CA GLY A 146 8.62 -0.48 -13.09
C GLY A 146 7.39 -0.32 -12.19
N HIS A 147 7.31 -1.12 -11.12
CA HIS A 147 6.24 -1.04 -10.12
C HIS A 147 6.33 0.28 -9.34
N GLU A 148 7.51 0.63 -8.83
CA GLU A 148 7.75 1.88 -8.11
C GLU A 148 7.49 3.14 -8.95
N LEU A 149 7.87 3.12 -10.24
CA LEU A 149 7.53 4.20 -11.17
C LEU A 149 6.01 4.32 -11.38
N GLY A 150 5.27 3.21 -11.30
CA GLY A 150 3.81 3.21 -11.27
C GLY A 150 3.27 4.06 -10.13
N HIS A 151 3.84 3.95 -8.92
CA HIS A 151 3.42 4.79 -7.79
C HIS A 151 3.72 6.27 -8.01
N ILE A 152 4.81 6.62 -8.72
CA ILE A 152 5.09 8.01 -9.11
C ILE A 152 4.05 8.48 -10.13
N LYS A 153 3.77 7.66 -11.15
CA LYS A 153 2.83 7.98 -12.23
C LYS A 153 1.44 8.30 -11.69
N HIS A 154 0.92 7.47 -10.78
CA HIS A 154 -0.44 7.61 -10.25
C HIS A 154 -0.50 8.45 -8.96
N LYS A 155 0.62 9.03 -8.52
CA LYS A 155 0.72 9.94 -7.37
C LYS A 155 0.27 9.32 -6.03
N ASP A 156 0.27 8.00 -5.94
CA ASP A 156 0.94 7.25 -4.88
C ASP A 156 0.88 7.88 -3.50
N PHE A 157 2.08 8.29 -3.13
CA PHE A 157 2.45 8.94 -1.90
C PHE A 157 1.58 10.17 -1.59
N ILE A 158 1.08 10.94 -2.57
CA ILE A 158 0.25 12.13 -2.30
C ILE A 158 -1.13 11.70 -1.81
N VAL A 159 -1.79 10.82 -2.56
CA VAL A 159 -3.15 10.34 -2.23
C VAL A 159 -3.12 9.60 -0.90
N MET A 160 -2.12 8.73 -0.69
CA MET A 160 -1.98 7.99 0.55
C MET A 160 -1.62 8.91 1.73
N THR A 161 -0.84 9.99 1.52
CA THR A 161 -0.59 11.01 2.57
C THR A 161 -1.90 11.65 3.01
N VAL A 162 -2.72 12.13 2.07
CA VAL A 162 -4.00 12.79 2.40
C VAL A 162 -4.95 11.84 3.12
N LEU A 163 -5.11 10.61 2.62
CA LEU A 163 -6.09 9.68 3.17
C LEU A 163 -5.63 9.03 4.48
N SER A 164 -4.33 8.84 4.68
CA SER A 164 -3.78 8.33 5.95
C SER A 164 -3.94 9.34 7.10
N ALA A 165 -4.16 10.62 6.80
CA ALA A 165 -4.45 11.62 7.82
C ALA A 165 -5.82 11.38 8.50
N LEU A 166 -6.80 10.80 7.80
CA LEU A 166 -8.16 10.61 8.32
C LEU A 166 -8.20 9.66 9.54
N PRO A 167 -7.68 8.42 9.46
CA PRO A 167 -7.64 7.55 10.64
C PRO A 167 -6.76 8.15 11.75
N LEU A 168 -5.65 8.81 11.40
CA LEU A 168 -4.76 9.42 12.39
C LEU A 168 -5.46 10.53 13.18
N LEU A 169 -6.19 11.43 12.50
CA LEU A 169 -6.97 12.47 13.14
C LEU A 169 -8.10 11.89 13.99
N ALA A 170 -8.84 10.89 13.48
CA ALA A 170 -9.89 10.21 14.25
C ALA A 170 -9.32 9.57 15.53
N TYR A 171 -8.14 8.95 15.45
CA TYR A 171 -7.44 8.38 16.60
C TYR A 171 -7.00 9.46 17.61
N ILE A 172 -6.43 10.57 17.13
CA ILE A 172 -6.02 11.70 17.99
C ILE A 172 -7.23 12.27 18.71
N ILE A 173 -8.35 12.48 18.02
CA ILE A 173 -9.61 12.96 18.62
C ILE A 173 -10.10 11.95 19.65
N ALA A 174 -10.13 10.66 19.32
CA ALA A 174 -10.57 9.62 20.26
C ALA A 174 -9.75 9.64 21.56
N ARG A 175 -8.42 9.77 21.45
CA ARG A 175 -7.52 9.86 22.61
C ARG A 175 -7.73 11.16 23.38
N ALA A 176 -7.83 12.29 22.70
CA ALA A 176 -7.99 13.59 23.32
C ALA A 176 -9.31 13.71 24.08
N THR A 177 -10.43 13.29 23.49
CA THR A 177 -11.75 13.32 24.14
C THR A 177 -11.86 12.29 25.26
N TRP A 178 -11.22 11.13 25.11
CA TRP A 178 -11.14 10.14 26.19
C TRP A 178 -10.39 10.69 27.41
N GLU A 179 -9.22 11.29 27.21
CA GLU A 179 -8.49 11.95 28.31
C GLU A 179 -9.32 13.10 28.87
N ALA A 180 -9.86 14.00 28.05
CA ALA A 180 -10.70 15.11 28.51
C ALA A 180 -11.89 14.63 29.39
N GLY A 181 -12.53 13.52 29.03
CA GLY A 181 -13.59 12.91 29.84
C GLY A 181 -13.13 12.38 31.20
N ARG A 182 -11.87 11.94 31.34
CA ARG A 182 -11.31 11.55 32.64
C ARG A 182 -11.03 12.74 33.55
N TRP A 183 -10.55 13.85 32.98
CA TRP A 183 -10.18 15.06 33.71
C TRP A 183 -11.34 16.05 33.89
N ALA A 184 -12.48 15.81 33.23
CA ALA A 184 -13.67 16.63 33.36
C ALA A 184 -14.14 16.69 34.83
N PRO A 185 -14.28 17.90 35.42
CA PRO A 185 -14.66 18.04 36.82
C PRO A 185 -16.05 17.47 37.07
N ALA A 186 -16.19 16.66 38.13
CA ALA A 186 -17.48 16.26 38.65
C ALA A 186 -18.14 17.49 39.29
N SER A 187 -18.95 18.23 38.54
CA SER A 187 -19.63 19.41 39.06
C SER A 187 -20.59 19.04 40.21
N ARG A 188 -20.73 19.94 41.20
CA ARG A 188 -21.66 19.77 42.34
C ARG A 188 -23.13 19.74 41.91
N LYS A 189 -23.49 20.36 40.78
CA LYS A 189 -24.74 20.07 40.06
C LYS A 189 -24.57 18.75 39.31
N ARG A 190 -25.09 17.67 39.89
CA ARG A 190 -24.95 16.29 39.36
C ARG A 190 -25.39 16.15 37.90
N GLU A 191 -26.37 16.92 37.44
CA GLU A 191 -26.92 16.78 36.08
C GLU A 191 -26.02 17.38 34.98
N GLU A 192 -25.39 18.52 35.23
CA GLU A 192 -24.69 19.28 34.18
C GLU A 192 -23.27 18.73 33.89
N GLY A 193 -22.48 18.42 34.92
CA GLY A 193 -21.13 17.84 34.74
C GLY A 193 -21.13 16.34 34.44
N SER A 194 -22.20 15.62 34.78
CA SER A 194 -22.41 14.24 34.29
C SER A 194 -22.64 14.26 32.76
N SER A 195 -23.38 15.26 32.26
CA SER A 195 -23.65 15.44 30.83
C SER A 195 -22.39 15.74 30.00
N ILE A 196 -21.51 16.63 30.48
CA ILE A 196 -20.25 16.96 29.79
C ILE A 196 -19.30 15.76 29.73
N LYS A 197 -19.16 15.04 30.85
CA LYS A 197 -18.32 13.82 30.90
C LYS A 197 -18.85 12.75 29.94
N ALA A 198 -20.17 12.56 29.90
CA ALA A 198 -20.81 11.63 28.97
C ALA A 198 -20.57 12.03 27.50
N ALA A 199 -20.65 13.32 27.17
CA ALA A 199 -20.39 13.83 25.83
C ALA A 199 -18.94 13.53 25.36
N PHE A 200 -17.94 13.73 26.21
CA PHE A 200 -16.56 13.40 25.89
C PHE A 200 -16.33 11.90 25.65
N PHE A 201 -16.92 11.02 26.48
CA PHE A 201 -16.82 9.58 26.25
C PHE A 201 -17.56 9.12 25.00
N ALA A 202 -18.75 9.67 24.73
CA ALA A 202 -19.48 9.40 23.50
C ALA A 202 -18.64 9.81 22.27
N ALA A 203 -18.06 11.02 22.30
CA ALA A 203 -17.15 11.50 21.25
C ALA A 203 -15.94 10.56 21.09
N ALA A 204 -15.35 10.08 22.18
CA ALA A 204 -14.22 9.15 22.15
C ALA A 204 -14.58 7.82 21.47
N ILE A 205 -15.72 7.22 21.84
CA ILE A 205 -16.19 5.95 21.29
C ILE A 205 -16.49 6.09 19.80
N ILE A 206 -17.24 7.14 19.41
CA ILE A 206 -17.55 7.42 18.00
C ILE A 206 -16.26 7.62 17.19
N SER A 207 -15.32 8.41 17.71
CA SER A 207 -14.03 8.65 17.04
C SER A 207 -13.19 7.39 16.90
N TYR A 208 -13.22 6.49 17.89
CA TYR A 208 -12.52 5.22 17.81
C TYR A 208 -13.14 4.28 16.75
N ILE A 209 -14.46 4.23 16.63
CA ILE A 209 -15.15 3.47 15.57
C ILE A 209 -14.76 4.03 14.20
N VAL A 210 -14.79 5.35 14.03
CA VAL A 210 -14.42 6.00 12.76
C VAL A 210 -12.94 5.78 12.43
N TYR A 211 -12.05 5.77 13.43
CA TYR A 211 -10.66 5.38 13.26
C TYR A 211 -10.53 3.97 12.65
N ILE A 212 -11.23 2.98 13.20
CA ILE A 212 -11.19 1.60 12.68
C ILE A 212 -11.73 1.53 11.26
N VAL A 213 -12.88 2.14 10.98
CA VAL A 213 -13.50 2.12 9.65
C VAL A 213 -12.61 2.80 8.61
N SER A 214 -12.14 4.02 8.90
CA SER A 214 -11.27 4.76 7.98
C SER A 214 -9.93 4.05 7.76
N LEU A 215 -9.35 3.42 8.79
CA LEU A 215 -8.15 2.61 8.66
C LEU A 215 -8.35 1.43 7.70
N LEU A 216 -9.49 0.73 7.78
CA LEU A 216 -9.83 -0.37 6.87
C LEU A 216 -10.04 0.12 5.43
N CYS A 217 -10.69 1.28 5.25
CA CYS A 217 -10.84 1.89 3.92
C CYS A 217 -9.49 2.26 3.30
N VAL A 218 -8.60 2.91 4.06
CA VAL A 218 -7.27 3.32 3.58
C VAL A 218 -6.41 2.09 3.24
N ARG A 219 -6.45 1.03 4.07
CA ARG A 219 -5.78 -0.24 3.77
C ARG A 219 -6.33 -0.91 2.52
N GLY A 220 -7.66 -0.92 2.36
CA GLY A 220 -8.33 -1.40 1.15
C GLY A 220 -7.84 -0.68 -0.10
N LEU A 221 -7.79 0.66 -0.04
CA LEU A 221 -7.27 1.48 -1.11
C LEU A 221 -5.81 1.15 -1.42
N SER A 222 -4.95 1.04 -0.40
CA SER A 222 -3.54 0.66 -0.56
C SER A 222 -3.40 -0.60 -1.42
N ARG A 223 -4.18 -1.65 -1.12
CA ARG A 223 -4.12 -2.91 -1.89
C ARG A 223 -4.58 -2.78 -3.34
N LEU A 224 -5.58 -1.94 -3.61
CA LEU A 224 -6.02 -1.68 -4.99
C LEU A 224 -4.90 -1.00 -5.79
N ARG A 225 -4.12 -0.13 -5.14
CA ARG A 225 -2.98 0.57 -5.75
C ARG A 225 -1.83 -0.37 -6.08
N GLU A 226 -1.56 -1.34 -5.23
CA GLU A 226 -0.56 -2.40 -5.50
C GLU A 226 -0.90 -3.17 -6.78
N HIS A 227 -2.14 -3.65 -6.92
CA HIS A 227 -2.58 -4.33 -8.14
C HIS A 227 -2.45 -3.46 -9.39
N TYR A 228 -2.67 -2.16 -9.23
CA TYR A 228 -2.54 -1.19 -10.31
C TYR A 228 -1.08 -0.95 -10.70
N ALA A 229 -0.18 -0.84 -9.73
CA ALA A 229 1.26 -0.72 -9.93
C ALA A 229 1.88 -2.00 -10.50
N ASP A 230 1.40 -3.18 -10.10
CA ASP A 230 1.78 -4.47 -10.69
C ASP A 230 1.44 -4.53 -12.18
N ALA A 231 0.19 -4.19 -12.53
CA ALA A 231 -0.24 -4.15 -13.93
C ALA A 231 0.56 -3.11 -14.72
N TYR A 232 0.77 -1.92 -14.15
CA TYR A 232 1.59 -0.88 -14.78
C TYR A 232 3.02 -1.38 -15.06
N SER A 233 3.67 -2.03 -14.10
CA SER A 233 5.00 -2.58 -14.26
C SER A 233 5.07 -3.65 -15.35
N ALA A 234 4.09 -4.56 -15.37
CA ALA A 234 3.99 -5.62 -16.38
C ALA A 234 3.98 -5.05 -17.81
N TYR A 235 3.15 -4.03 -18.07
CA TYR A 235 3.07 -3.41 -19.38
C TYR A 235 4.24 -2.46 -19.69
N LEU A 236 4.77 -1.75 -18.69
CA LEU A 236 5.92 -0.85 -18.88
C LEU A 236 7.19 -1.63 -19.19
N THR A 237 7.45 -2.71 -18.46
CA THR A 237 8.66 -3.52 -18.63
C THR A 237 8.53 -4.54 -19.75
N GLY A 238 7.30 -4.96 -20.08
CA GLY A 238 7.04 -6.03 -21.02
C GLY A 238 7.35 -7.43 -20.46
N SER A 239 7.64 -7.55 -19.17
CA SER A 239 8.00 -8.81 -18.52
C SER A 239 7.27 -8.99 -17.18
N PRO A 240 6.00 -9.45 -17.19
CA PRO A 240 5.26 -9.74 -15.96
C PRO A 240 5.98 -10.81 -15.12
N ARG A 241 6.59 -11.80 -15.77
CA ARG A 241 7.32 -12.90 -15.13
C ARG A 241 8.48 -12.44 -14.26
N SER A 242 9.21 -11.41 -14.68
CA SER A 242 10.29 -10.83 -13.88
C SER A 242 9.79 -10.26 -12.55
N LEU A 243 8.63 -9.59 -12.57
CA LEU A 243 8.03 -9.07 -11.34
C LEU A 243 7.45 -10.20 -10.46
N GLN A 244 6.85 -11.24 -11.06
CA GLN A 244 6.40 -12.43 -10.31
C GLN A 244 7.56 -13.06 -9.52
N SER A 245 8.70 -13.29 -10.19
CA SER A 245 9.89 -13.86 -9.56
C SER A 245 10.47 -12.94 -8.48
N ALA A 246 10.51 -11.63 -8.74
CA ALA A 246 10.94 -10.63 -7.77
C ALA A 246 10.07 -10.65 -6.51
N LEU A 247 8.74 -10.66 -6.65
CA LEU A 247 7.81 -10.69 -5.52
C LEU A 247 7.99 -11.95 -4.66
N ALA A 248 8.17 -13.12 -5.29
CA ALA A 248 8.43 -14.36 -4.55
C ALA A 248 9.73 -14.27 -3.71
N LYS A 249 10.83 -13.77 -4.31
CA LYS A 249 12.11 -13.58 -3.60
C LYS A 249 12.04 -12.53 -2.51
N ILE A 250 11.31 -11.45 -2.74
CA ILE A 250 11.11 -10.39 -1.75
C ILE A 250 10.32 -10.93 -0.57
N THR A 251 9.19 -11.59 -0.79
CA THR A 251 8.38 -12.18 0.29
C THR A 251 9.18 -13.20 1.08
N TYR A 252 9.97 -14.05 0.41
CA TYR A 252 10.90 -14.94 1.10
C TYR A 252 11.93 -14.17 1.94
N GLY A 253 12.57 -13.14 1.38
CA GLY A 253 13.53 -12.32 2.10
C GLY A 253 12.94 -11.56 3.29
N LEU A 254 11.68 -11.11 3.20
CA LEU A 254 10.94 -10.48 4.29
C LEU A 254 10.60 -11.50 5.39
N SER A 255 10.27 -12.75 5.02
CA SER A 255 9.97 -13.82 5.98
C SER A 255 11.14 -14.15 6.91
N LEU A 256 12.37 -13.90 6.45
CA LEU A 256 13.61 -14.11 7.19
C LEU A 256 13.96 -12.94 8.11
N SER A 257 13.29 -11.80 7.98
CA SER A 257 13.57 -10.62 8.80
C SER A 257 13.15 -10.86 10.26
N PRO A 258 14.03 -10.64 11.25
CA PRO A 258 13.76 -10.99 12.64
C PRO A 258 12.66 -10.13 13.29
N LYS A 259 12.45 -8.90 12.80
CA LYS A 259 11.35 -8.03 13.26
C LYS A 259 10.77 -7.23 12.09
N PRO A 260 9.46 -7.34 11.82
CA PRO A 260 8.82 -6.46 10.85
C PRO A 260 8.84 -5.02 11.38
N PRO A 261 9.28 -4.04 10.57
CA PRO A 261 9.24 -2.64 10.99
C PRO A 261 7.79 -2.23 11.19
N SER A 262 7.42 -1.61 12.32
CA SER A 262 6.02 -1.26 12.59
C SER A 262 5.59 0.04 11.90
N GLY A 263 6.45 1.06 11.90
CA GLY A 263 6.17 2.39 11.34
C GLY A 263 6.51 2.56 9.86
N ALA A 264 7.32 1.66 9.29
CA ALA A 264 7.75 1.75 7.90
C ALA A 264 7.06 0.75 6.97
N ARG A 265 6.10 -0.06 7.46
CA ARG A 265 5.38 -1.07 6.65
C ARG A 265 4.86 -0.57 5.31
N PRO A 266 4.27 0.65 5.20
CA PRO A 266 3.76 1.15 3.92
C PRO A 266 4.84 1.46 2.88
N PHE A 267 6.13 1.49 3.27
CA PHE A 267 7.26 1.69 2.37
C PHE A 267 7.92 0.36 1.96
N TYR A 268 7.28 -0.78 2.26
CA TYR A 268 7.76 -2.06 1.79
C TYR A 268 6.89 -2.53 0.64
N ILE A 269 7.50 -2.96 -0.45
CA ILE A 269 6.78 -3.52 -1.61
C ILE A 269 5.95 -4.75 -1.25
N GLY A 270 6.32 -5.51 -0.21
CA GLY A 270 5.52 -6.60 0.36
C GLY A 270 5.27 -6.39 1.85
N ASP A 271 4.21 -6.95 2.43
CA ASP A 271 3.90 -6.72 3.85
C ASP A 271 4.85 -7.54 4.77
N PRO A 272 5.79 -6.89 5.48
CA PRO A 272 6.76 -7.60 6.30
C PRO A 272 6.10 -8.34 7.49
N ALA A 273 4.90 -7.94 7.90
CA ALA A 273 4.22 -8.57 9.03
C ALA A 273 3.51 -9.88 8.66
N THR A 274 3.13 -10.06 7.40
CA THR A 274 2.45 -11.28 6.92
C THR A 274 3.38 -12.22 6.16
N ALA A 275 4.50 -11.73 5.64
CA ALA A 275 5.44 -12.53 4.83
C ALA A 275 5.84 -13.86 5.47
N LYS A 276 6.14 -13.88 6.78
CA LYS A 276 6.46 -15.12 7.49
C LYS A 276 5.31 -16.13 7.52
N LEU A 277 4.09 -15.63 7.72
CA LEU A 277 2.88 -16.45 7.74
C LEU A 277 2.54 -16.99 6.34
N GLU A 278 2.72 -16.17 5.30
CA GLU A 278 2.52 -16.56 3.90
C GLU A 278 3.49 -17.68 3.49
N ILE A 279 4.76 -17.59 3.86
CA ILE A 279 5.72 -18.65 3.56
C ILE A 279 5.45 -19.90 4.40
N SER A 280 5.14 -19.75 5.69
CA SER A 280 4.87 -20.93 6.54
C SER A 280 3.61 -21.68 6.11
N SER A 281 2.55 -20.99 5.69
CA SER A 281 1.30 -21.64 5.27
C SER A 281 1.49 -22.49 4.02
N ILE A 282 2.29 -22.02 3.06
CA ILE A 282 2.65 -22.77 1.86
C ILE A 282 3.53 -23.96 2.22
N MET A 283 4.54 -23.75 3.07
CA MET A 283 5.50 -24.80 3.44
C MET A 283 4.87 -25.92 4.29
N GLU A 284 3.96 -25.58 5.21
CA GLU A 284 3.22 -26.57 6.03
C GLU A 284 2.33 -27.47 5.17
N LYS A 285 1.77 -26.91 4.09
CA LYS A 285 0.88 -27.61 3.17
C LYS A 285 1.58 -28.09 1.91
N LYS A 286 2.91 -28.02 1.86
CA LYS A 286 3.70 -28.38 0.67
C LYS A 286 3.34 -29.78 0.15
N ALA A 287 3.18 -30.75 1.05
CA ALA A 287 2.80 -32.12 0.69
C ALA A 287 1.38 -32.26 0.10
N GLU A 288 0.50 -31.25 0.27
CA GLU A 288 -0.81 -31.21 -0.40
C GLU A 288 -0.73 -30.66 -1.83
N TYR A 289 0.35 -29.93 -2.14
CA TYR A 289 0.53 -29.20 -3.40
C TYR A 289 1.52 -29.88 -4.33
N ASP A 290 2.49 -30.58 -3.75
CA ASP A 290 3.48 -31.43 -4.40
C ASP A 290 2.78 -32.72 -4.91
N LEU A 291 2.21 -32.64 -6.11
CA LEU A 291 1.41 -33.67 -6.75
C LEU A 291 2.27 -34.84 -7.22
N ASP A 292 3.49 -34.55 -7.66
CA ASP A 292 4.45 -35.57 -8.12
C ASP A 292 5.35 -36.14 -7.00
N LYS A 293 5.35 -35.50 -5.83
CA LYS A 293 6.08 -35.89 -4.61
C LYS A 293 7.60 -35.85 -4.77
N ASP A 294 8.09 -34.99 -5.66
CA ASP A 294 9.53 -34.79 -5.86
C ASP A 294 10.17 -33.92 -4.77
N GLY A 295 9.35 -33.31 -3.91
CA GLY A 295 9.78 -32.44 -2.83
C GLY A 295 10.09 -31.01 -3.28
N VAL A 296 9.63 -30.57 -4.45
CA VAL A 296 9.79 -29.24 -5.03
C VAL A 296 8.47 -28.84 -5.68
N LEU A 297 7.97 -27.63 -5.41
CA LEU A 297 6.76 -27.17 -6.08
C LEU A 297 7.14 -26.61 -7.45
N ASP A 298 6.66 -27.25 -8.51
CA ASP A 298 6.79 -26.71 -9.87
C ASP A 298 5.89 -25.48 -10.09
N GLU A 299 5.99 -24.85 -11.27
CA GLU A 299 5.22 -23.63 -11.59
C GLU A 299 3.70 -23.86 -11.49
N ARG A 300 3.19 -25.04 -11.87
CA ARG A 300 1.76 -25.36 -11.88
C ARG A 300 1.27 -25.75 -10.49
N GLU A 301 2.06 -26.49 -9.74
CA GLU A 301 1.75 -26.88 -8.37
C GLU A 301 1.72 -25.67 -7.44
N LEU A 302 2.66 -24.73 -7.62
CA LEU A 302 2.67 -23.47 -6.93
C LEU A 302 1.42 -22.64 -7.27
N GLU A 303 1.00 -22.61 -8.55
CA GLU A 303 -0.23 -21.95 -8.99
C GLU A 303 -1.47 -22.54 -8.31
N LEU A 304 -1.61 -23.87 -8.32
CA LEU A 304 -2.71 -24.56 -7.63
C LEU A 304 -2.72 -24.28 -6.13
N ALA A 305 -1.54 -24.24 -5.51
CA ALA A 305 -1.39 -23.89 -4.10
C ALA A 305 -1.94 -22.48 -3.81
N MET A 306 -1.54 -21.53 -4.64
CA MET A 306 -1.94 -20.13 -4.57
C MET A 306 -3.45 -19.95 -4.80
N GLU A 307 -4.03 -20.65 -5.76
CA GLU A 307 -5.48 -20.64 -6.02
C GLU A 307 -6.28 -21.21 -4.85
N LYS A 308 -5.84 -22.35 -4.28
CA LYS A 308 -6.48 -22.96 -3.11
C LYS A 308 -6.39 -22.04 -1.90
N GLU A 309 -5.25 -21.39 -1.70
CA GLU A 309 -5.06 -20.43 -0.60
C GLU A 309 -5.89 -19.15 -0.81
N ALA A 310 -6.12 -18.72 -2.05
CA ALA A 310 -7.02 -17.61 -2.38
C ALA A 310 -8.46 -17.83 -1.90
N GLN A 311 -8.89 -19.10 -1.84
CA GLN A 311 -10.24 -19.46 -1.42
C GLN A 311 -10.40 -19.51 0.10
N SER A 312 -9.31 -19.60 0.86
CA SER A 312 -9.29 -19.69 2.33
C SER A 312 -10.02 -18.51 3.00
N THR A 313 -10.98 -18.83 3.86
CA THR A 313 -11.74 -17.85 4.67
C THR A 313 -10.84 -17.07 5.63
N TRP A 314 -9.84 -17.74 6.20
CA TRP A 314 -8.91 -17.11 7.13
C TRP A 314 -8.01 -16.08 6.43
N THR A 315 -7.51 -16.42 5.23
CA THR A 315 -6.74 -15.52 4.38
C THR A 315 -7.56 -14.30 3.99
N LYS A 316 -8.86 -14.49 3.67
CA LYS A 316 -9.79 -13.37 3.37
C LYS A 316 -9.93 -12.41 4.56
N ILE A 317 -10.08 -12.91 5.79
CA ILE A 317 -10.20 -12.07 6.99
C ILE A 317 -8.90 -11.32 7.27
N ASN A 318 -7.75 -11.99 7.22
CA ASN A 318 -6.46 -11.36 7.50
C ASN A 318 -6.12 -10.27 6.46
N THR A 319 -6.57 -10.44 5.21
CA THR A 319 -6.38 -9.44 4.14
C THR A 319 -6.97 -8.08 4.50
N TRP A 320 -8.04 -8.01 5.31
CA TRP A 320 -8.65 -6.73 5.71
C TRP A 320 -7.69 -5.86 6.52
N PHE A 321 -6.82 -6.49 7.32
CA PHE A 321 -5.87 -5.81 8.19
C PHE A 321 -4.49 -5.63 7.54
N SER A 322 -4.26 -6.24 6.37
CA SER A 322 -3.02 -6.10 5.60
C SER A 322 -2.95 -4.78 4.85
N THR A 323 -1.73 -4.24 4.75
CA THR A 323 -1.42 -3.06 3.92
C THR A 323 -1.23 -3.41 2.46
N HIS A 324 -0.75 -4.62 2.18
CA HIS A 324 -0.50 -5.13 0.83
C HIS A 324 -1.42 -6.32 0.53
N PRO A 325 -1.78 -6.55 -0.74
CA PRO A 325 -2.46 -7.78 -1.11
C PRO A 325 -1.48 -8.95 -0.89
N PRO A 326 -1.98 -10.14 -0.50
CA PRO A 326 -1.14 -11.33 -0.40
C PRO A 326 -0.33 -11.55 -1.67
N THR A 327 0.92 -11.99 -1.50
CA THR A 327 1.88 -12.14 -2.61
C THR A 327 1.30 -12.98 -3.75
N PHE A 328 0.60 -14.06 -3.41
CA PHE A 328 0.04 -14.97 -4.39
C PHE A 328 -1.00 -14.30 -5.31
N LYS A 329 -1.83 -13.38 -4.79
CA LYS A 329 -2.84 -12.69 -5.61
C LYS A 329 -2.19 -11.78 -6.66
N ARG A 330 -1.04 -11.20 -6.31
CA ARG A 330 -0.27 -10.34 -7.22
C ARG A 330 0.37 -11.17 -8.33
N ILE A 331 0.96 -12.30 -7.99
CA ILE A 331 1.55 -13.23 -8.97
C ILE A 331 0.47 -13.77 -9.92
N LEU A 332 -0.69 -14.20 -9.42
CA LEU A 332 -1.80 -14.67 -10.28
C LEU A 332 -2.29 -13.58 -11.25
N LEU A 333 -2.40 -12.33 -10.77
CA LEU A 333 -2.72 -11.19 -11.65
C LEU A 333 -1.67 -10.98 -12.74
N LEU A 334 -0.38 -11.01 -12.38
CA LEU A 334 0.71 -10.85 -13.33
C LEU A 334 0.77 -11.98 -14.35
N ARG A 335 0.40 -13.20 -13.94
CA ARG A 335 0.33 -14.37 -14.82
C ARG A 335 -0.83 -14.24 -15.81
N GLU A 336 -1.98 -13.76 -15.37
CA GLU A 336 -3.08 -13.46 -16.28
C GLU A 336 -2.68 -12.40 -17.32
N ILE A 337 -1.96 -11.35 -16.90
CA ILE A 337 -1.42 -10.34 -17.81
C ILE A 337 -0.43 -10.96 -18.80
N GLU A 338 0.45 -11.86 -18.34
CA GLU A 338 1.38 -12.60 -19.20
C GLU A 338 0.64 -13.41 -20.27
N MET A 339 -0.36 -14.20 -19.89
CA MET A 339 -1.17 -14.97 -20.85
C MET A 339 -1.89 -14.06 -21.85
N GLU A 340 -2.39 -12.90 -21.40
CA GLU A 340 -3.01 -11.92 -22.29
C GLU A 340 -2.02 -11.30 -23.28
N MET A 341 -0.78 -11.01 -22.84
CA MET A 341 0.28 -10.50 -23.70
C MET A 341 0.70 -11.55 -24.74
N GLU A 342 0.87 -12.81 -24.34
CA GLU A 342 1.24 -13.93 -25.21
C GLU A 342 0.14 -14.24 -26.25
N SER A 343 -1.13 -14.14 -25.88
CA SER A 343 -2.26 -14.38 -26.79
C SER A 343 -2.44 -13.29 -27.86
N GLY A 344 -1.68 -12.20 -27.82
CA GLY A 344 -1.78 -11.09 -28.77
C GLY A 344 -3.09 -10.30 -28.69
N LYS A 345 -3.91 -10.53 -27.64
CA LYS A 345 -5.22 -9.89 -27.44
C LYS A 345 -5.09 -8.37 -27.19
N TYR A 346 -3.88 -7.92 -26.85
CA TYR A 346 -3.55 -6.54 -26.55
C TYR A 346 -2.17 -6.16 -27.13
N THR A 347 -2.17 -5.69 -28.38
CA THR A 347 -1.00 -5.22 -29.15
C THR A 347 -0.90 -3.70 -29.23
N ALA A 348 -1.45 -2.98 -28.26
CA ALA A 348 -1.23 -1.53 -28.21
C ALA A 348 0.10 -1.26 -27.49
N ASP A 349 1.11 -0.78 -28.22
CA ASP A 349 2.48 -0.48 -27.76
C ASP A 349 2.58 0.41 -26.50
N ARG A 350 1.44 0.91 -25.99
CA ARG A 350 1.34 1.88 -24.88
C ARG A 350 0.14 1.69 -23.94
N ILE A 351 -0.23 0.45 -23.61
CA ILE A 351 -1.33 0.20 -22.65
C ILE A 351 -1.08 0.85 -21.29
N TYR A 352 0.19 0.90 -20.86
CA TYR A 352 0.61 1.60 -19.64
C TYR A 352 0.35 3.12 -19.66
N GLU A 353 0.07 3.77 -20.80
CA GLU A 353 -0.34 5.19 -20.83
C GLU A 353 -1.83 5.38 -20.53
N LYS A 354 -2.65 4.34 -20.76
CA LYS A 354 -4.09 4.33 -20.45
C LYS A 354 -4.36 3.90 -19.00
N ILE A 355 -3.35 3.27 -18.39
CA ILE A 355 -3.26 2.94 -16.99
C ILE A 355 -2.70 4.17 -16.28
#